data_AF-A0A2M9YGX7-F1
#
_entry.id   AF-A0A2M9YGX7-F1
#
_cell.length_a   1.000
_cell.length_b   1.000
_cell.length_c   1.000
_cell.angle_alpha   90.00
_cell.angle_beta   90.00
_cell.angle_gamma   90.00
#
_symmetry.space_group_name_H-M   'P 1'
#
loop_
_entity.id
_entity.type
_entity.pdbx_description
1 polymer ?
#
loop_
_entity_poly.entity_id
_entity_poly.type
_entity_poly.pdbx_seq_one_letter_code
_entity_poly.pdbx_strand_id
1 'polypeptide(L)'
;MLFKLRLYYFFSYSIFTSLVLGSILGTFYILGILPAEKFGSAVSISAGVGVFLSLCMGIFSGTWLAKTFQTIQDLFKKVSKGDLTARIETNSKDLLFDFYESFHRMLQGQSELIGLIRSTAELLSTDSGEMRTVVLDFGSNIQSQSAATEEVSASIEEISGVATSISSIAGENANSMSNLVSEVEKLSSAIEKTKGQVDETLVSFEDISKRAEKGSQSLNYMGQAIDNLSKSSKEITKTIGNIADISEKINMLALNASIEAARAGDAGRGFAVVADEVSKLAERTALSVRSINELVKKNQDDMAQGLERIQITTKEIQEIIETIDRMSAQIIEVRTAVNSQQELRNSVLKEADFVLKRSDEIRNAVTEHNTATREVVDSVSSISALAVNNSENSDTLAERILGISNTADKLGNTVQMFQIATKAKVAEKALDSKTHELKFAAAIGKLYYVKKYDLVEIVWTENFSYEGYREMLEKGLELVKEKQVTKWMADTSNMGIVSAEAQTWVNETWFPKAIASPLKKIAIVIPQSVLSELSIDTKSMKAGNIDLINTPSREDGMRWLTSK
;
A
#
# COMPACT_ATOMS: atom_id res chain seq x y z
N MET A 1 -28.93 77.41 -30.02
CA MET A 1 -29.86 77.15 -28.90
C MET A 1 -30.17 78.42 -28.11
N LEU A 2 -29.14 79.11 -27.59
CA LEU A 2 -29.27 80.34 -26.79
C LEU A 2 -30.15 81.44 -27.41
N PHE A 3 -29.95 81.75 -28.70
CA PHE A 3 -30.77 82.75 -29.41
C PHE A 3 -32.25 82.34 -29.50
N LYS A 4 -32.53 81.06 -29.81
CA LYS A 4 -33.89 80.52 -29.90
C LYS A 4 -34.60 80.55 -28.54
N LEU A 5 -33.90 80.21 -27.45
CA LEU A 5 -34.46 80.28 -26.10
C LEU A 5 -34.75 81.72 -25.66
N ARG A 6 -33.80 82.64 -25.86
CA ARG A 6 -34.00 84.06 -25.53
C ARG A 6 -35.20 84.64 -26.27
N LEU A 7 -35.33 84.30 -27.56
CA LEU A 7 -36.45 84.74 -28.38
C LEU A 7 -37.79 84.15 -27.91
N TYR A 8 -37.81 82.85 -27.58
CA TYR A 8 -39.00 82.17 -27.05
C TYR A 8 -39.48 82.77 -25.73
N TYR A 9 -38.57 82.95 -24.75
CA TYR A 9 -38.94 83.56 -23.47
C TYR A 9 -39.30 85.03 -23.62
N PHE A 10 -38.63 85.77 -24.51
CA PHE A 10 -39.02 87.15 -24.82
C PHE A 10 -40.46 87.23 -25.33
N PHE A 11 -40.85 86.40 -26.31
CA PHE A 11 -42.23 86.37 -26.80
C PHE A 11 -43.22 85.90 -25.73
N SER A 12 -42.88 84.88 -24.95
CA SER A 12 -43.74 84.37 -23.87
C SER A 12 -43.99 85.41 -22.78
N TYR A 13 -42.93 86.06 -22.28
CA TYR A 13 -43.05 87.14 -21.30
C TYR A 13 -43.71 88.39 -21.89
N SER A 14 -43.50 88.70 -23.18
CA SER A 14 -44.16 89.83 -23.86
C SER A 14 -45.67 89.64 -23.97
N ILE A 15 -46.12 88.43 -24.35
CA ILE A 15 -47.55 88.09 -24.38
C ILE A 15 -48.14 88.15 -22.96
N PHE A 16 -47.44 87.59 -21.97
CA PHE A 16 -47.89 87.57 -20.58
C PHE A 16 -47.98 88.98 -19.98
N THR A 17 -46.94 89.80 -20.16
CA THR A 17 -46.92 91.18 -19.66
C THR A 17 -47.97 92.04 -20.35
N SER A 18 -48.20 91.85 -21.66
CA SER A 18 -49.26 92.54 -22.40
C SER A 18 -50.66 92.19 -21.88
N LEU A 19 -50.95 90.90 -21.64
CA LEU A 19 -52.21 90.45 -21.04
C LEU A 19 -52.41 91.02 -19.62
N VAL A 20 -51.38 90.96 -18.78
CA VAL A 20 -51.44 91.42 -17.38
C VAL A 20 -51.59 92.94 -17.31
N LEU A 21 -50.73 93.71 -18.00
CA LEU A 21 -50.80 95.17 -18.01
C LEU A 21 -52.08 95.67 -18.70
N GLY A 22 -52.52 95.01 -19.77
CA GLY A 22 -53.79 95.30 -20.42
C GLY A 22 -54.99 95.09 -19.49
N SER A 23 -55.00 93.99 -18.73
CA SER A 23 -56.06 93.75 -17.74
C SER A 23 -56.03 94.80 -16.61
N ILE A 24 -54.86 95.13 -16.06
CA ILE A 24 -54.70 96.11 -14.99
C ILE A 24 -55.16 97.51 -15.45
N LEU A 25 -54.73 97.94 -16.64
CA LEU A 25 -55.10 99.23 -17.20
C LEU A 25 -56.59 99.32 -17.57
N GLY A 26 -57.14 98.26 -18.16
CA GLY A 26 -58.58 98.17 -18.42
C GLY A 26 -59.40 98.26 -17.13
N THR A 27 -58.94 97.59 -16.06
CA THR A 27 -59.58 97.66 -14.74
C THR A 27 -59.50 99.07 -14.15
N PHE A 28 -58.35 99.73 -14.22
CA PHE A 28 -58.20 101.12 -13.74
C PHE A 28 -59.03 102.14 -14.52
N TYR A 29 -59.25 101.90 -15.82
CA TYR A 29 -60.13 102.72 -16.64
C TYR A 29 -61.60 102.54 -16.23
N ILE A 30 -62.05 101.29 -16.04
CA ILE A 30 -63.42 100.98 -15.61
C ILE A 30 -63.73 101.56 -14.22
N LEU A 31 -62.77 101.51 -13.29
CA LEU A 31 -62.93 102.08 -11.94
C LEU A 31 -62.82 103.62 -11.86
N GLY A 32 -62.59 104.31 -12.98
CA GLY A 32 -62.50 105.79 -13.02
C GLY A 32 -61.25 106.38 -12.34
N ILE A 33 -60.28 105.55 -11.98
CA ILE A 33 -59.01 105.96 -11.34
C ILE A 33 -58.10 106.68 -12.35
N LEU A 34 -58.21 106.32 -13.64
CA LEU A 34 -57.41 106.89 -14.73
C LEU A 34 -58.29 107.75 -15.66
N PRO A 35 -58.07 109.08 -15.73
CA PRO A 35 -58.86 109.95 -16.61
C PRO A 35 -58.59 109.65 -18.10
N ALA A 36 -59.64 109.76 -18.93
CA ALA A 36 -59.62 109.34 -20.34
C ALA A 36 -58.51 110.00 -21.18
N GLU A 37 -58.15 111.25 -20.88
CA GLU A 37 -57.08 111.99 -21.55
C GLU A 37 -55.67 111.41 -21.30
N LYS A 38 -55.47 110.74 -20.16
CA LYS A 38 -54.17 110.14 -19.77
C LYS A 38 -54.08 108.64 -20.07
N PHE A 39 -55.18 108.01 -20.49
CA PHE A 39 -55.23 106.58 -20.78
C PHE A 39 -54.26 106.19 -21.92
N GLY A 40 -54.23 106.95 -23.01
CA GLY A 40 -53.33 106.71 -24.13
C GLY A 40 -51.84 106.76 -23.74
N SER A 41 -51.45 107.74 -22.91
CA SER A 41 -50.07 107.84 -22.39
C SER A 41 -49.73 106.75 -21.36
N ALA A 42 -50.70 106.29 -20.57
CA ALA A 42 -50.49 105.19 -19.63
C ALA A 42 -50.29 103.85 -20.37
N VAL A 43 -51.06 103.62 -21.44
CA VAL A 43 -50.90 102.45 -22.32
C VAL A 43 -49.51 102.45 -22.98
N SER A 44 -49.03 103.58 -23.52
CA SER A 44 -47.71 103.62 -24.19
C SER A 44 -46.54 103.41 -23.21
N ILE A 45 -46.59 103.99 -22.02
CA ILE A 45 -45.56 103.79 -20.99
C ILE A 45 -45.55 102.34 -20.49
N SER A 46 -46.74 101.78 -20.22
CA SER A 46 -46.86 100.38 -19.79
C SER A 46 -46.36 99.40 -20.85
N ALA A 47 -46.64 99.65 -22.14
CA ALA A 47 -46.14 98.84 -23.25
C ALA A 47 -44.61 98.90 -23.33
N GLY A 48 -44.01 100.08 -23.17
CA GLY A 48 -42.55 100.25 -23.12
C GLY A 48 -41.90 99.48 -21.96
N VAL A 49 -42.48 99.58 -20.75
CA VAL A 49 -42.00 98.86 -19.56
C VAL A 49 -42.19 97.35 -19.70
N GLY A 50 -43.32 96.90 -20.25
CA GLY A 50 -43.61 95.48 -20.49
C GLY A 50 -42.63 94.86 -21.49
N VAL A 51 -42.32 95.54 -22.59
CA VAL A 51 -41.31 95.10 -23.56
C VAL A 51 -39.92 95.03 -22.94
N PHE A 52 -39.54 96.05 -22.15
CA PHE A 52 -38.24 96.08 -21.47
C PHE A 52 -38.08 94.95 -20.44
N LEU A 53 -39.06 94.76 -19.56
CA LEU A 53 -39.08 93.66 -18.58
C LEU A 53 -39.04 92.30 -19.28
N SER A 54 -39.80 92.14 -20.36
CA SER A 54 -39.81 90.90 -21.15
C SER A 54 -38.47 90.63 -21.82
N LEU A 55 -37.77 91.67 -22.28
CA LEU A 55 -36.43 91.57 -22.84
C LEU A 55 -35.41 91.17 -21.78
N CYS A 56 -35.41 91.82 -20.61
CA CYS A 56 -34.54 91.49 -19.49
C CYS A 56 -34.79 90.05 -19.01
N MET A 57 -36.06 89.67 -18.79
CA MET A 57 -36.44 88.34 -18.33
C MET A 57 -36.18 87.27 -19.37
N GLY A 58 -36.41 87.57 -20.66
CA GLY A 58 -36.10 86.69 -21.78
C GLY A 58 -34.61 86.44 -21.95
N ILE A 59 -33.78 87.47 -21.79
CA ILE A 59 -32.32 87.34 -21.78
C ILE A 59 -31.90 86.50 -20.57
N PHE A 60 -32.38 86.81 -19.37
CA PHE A 60 -32.00 86.12 -18.13
C PHE A 60 -32.39 84.64 -18.13
N SER A 61 -33.68 84.31 -18.32
CA SER A 61 -34.17 82.92 -18.37
C SER A 61 -33.56 82.16 -19.54
N GLY A 62 -33.41 82.82 -20.70
CA GLY A 62 -32.79 82.23 -21.89
C GLY A 62 -31.31 81.92 -21.70
N THR A 63 -30.52 82.78 -21.02
CA THR A 63 -29.13 82.48 -20.70
C THR A 63 -28.99 81.44 -19.62
N TRP A 64 -29.80 81.52 -18.56
CA TRP A 64 -29.77 80.59 -17.44
C TRP A 64 -30.03 79.17 -17.95
N LEU A 65 -31.15 78.96 -18.65
CA LEU A 65 -31.54 77.63 -19.12
C LEU A 65 -30.58 77.09 -20.19
N ALA A 66 -30.11 77.93 -21.12
CA ALA A 66 -29.14 77.50 -22.12
C ALA A 66 -27.79 77.10 -21.51
N LYS A 67 -27.32 77.82 -20.48
CA LYS A 67 -26.08 77.47 -19.76
C LYS A 67 -26.25 76.14 -19.01
N THR A 68 -27.38 75.93 -18.35
CA THR A 68 -27.71 74.68 -17.65
C THR A 68 -27.75 73.47 -18.60
N PHE A 69 -28.42 73.59 -19.74
CA PHE A 69 -28.43 72.53 -20.76
C PHE A 69 -27.05 72.27 -21.35
N GLN A 70 -26.24 73.31 -21.54
CA GLN A 70 -24.87 73.16 -22.03
C GLN A 70 -24.00 72.38 -21.03
N THR A 71 -24.12 72.66 -19.73
CA THR A 71 -23.44 71.89 -18.67
C THR A 71 -23.85 70.43 -18.67
N ILE A 72 -25.15 70.13 -18.80
CA ILE A 72 -25.65 68.75 -18.91
C ILE A 72 -25.11 68.08 -20.18
N GLN A 73 -25.17 68.76 -21.32
CA GLN A 73 -24.68 68.24 -22.60
C GLN A 73 -23.18 67.93 -22.54
N ASP A 74 -22.38 68.81 -21.97
CA ASP A 74 -20.94 68.60 -21.84
C ASP A 74 -20.62 67.44 -20.88
N LEU A 75 -21.47 67.20 -19.88
CA LEU A 75 -21.37 66.02 -19.03
C LEU A 75 -21.70 64.74 -19.78
N PHE A 76 -22.77 64.71 -20.57
CA PHE A 76 -23.08 63.57 -21.44
C PHE A 76 -21.95 63.28 -22.43
N LYS A 77 -21.27 64.32 -22.95
CA LYS A 77 -20.08 64.13 -23.80
C LYS A 77 -18.89 63.52 -23.06
N LYS A 78 -18.73 63.82 -21.76
CA LYS A 78 -17.71 63.18 -20.92
C LYS A 78 -18.04 61.71 -20.68
N VAL A 79 -19.28 61.43 -20.29
CA VAL A 79 -19.79 60.07 -20.07
C VAL A 79 -19.73 59.22 -21.34
N SER A 80 -20.08 59.79 -22.50
CA SER A 80 -19.97 59.09 -23.80
C SER A 80 -18.53 58.76 -24.20
N LYS A 81 -17.55 59.42 -23.60
CA LYS A 81 -16.12 59.11 -23.75
C LYS A 81 -15.59 58.18 -22.66
N GLY A 82 -16.49 57.62 -21.83
CA GLY A 82 -16.15 56.70 -20.76
C GLY A 82 -15.87 57.36 -19.41
N ASP A 83 -15.97 58.69 -19.26
CA ASP A 83 -15.73 59.34 -17.97
C ASP A 83 -16.97 59.21 -17.06
N LEU A 84 -16.97 58.18 -16.20
CA LEU A 84 -17.99 57.92 -15.18
C LEU A 84 -17.69 58.64 -13.85
N THR A 85 -16.56 59.32 -13.75
CA THR A 85 -16.18 60.15 -12.59
C THR A 85 -16.84 61.52 -12.62
N ALA A 86 -17.37 61.91 -13.78
CA ALA A 86 -17.95 63.22 -13.98
C ALA A 86 -19.12 63.47 -13.02
N ARG A 87 -19.10 64.63 -12.33
CA ARG A 87 -20.14 65.06 -11.38
C ARG A 87 -20.59 66.48 -11.68
N ILE A 88 -21.80 66.80 -11.25
CA ILE A 88 -22.36 68.16 -11.26
C ILE A 88 -22.39 68.63 -9.82
N GLU A 89 -21.86 69.82 -9.55
CA GLU A 89 -22.04 70.48 -8.26
C GLU A 89 -23.51 70.88 -8.14
N THR A 90 -24.25 70.23 -7.25
CA THR A 90 -25.66 70.50 -7.02
C THR A 90 -25.83 71.63 -6.00
N ASN A 91 -26.74 72.55 -6.29
CA ASN A 91 -27.24 73.50 -5.29
C ASN A 91 -28.62 73.00 -4.84
N SER A 92 -28.85 72.79 -3.54
CA SER A 92 -30.03 72.07 -3.01
C SER A 92 -31.37 72.80 -3.20
N LYS A 93 -31.38 73.93 -3.92
CA LYS A 93 -32.55 74.79 -4.16
C LYS A 93 -32.97 74.86 -5.63
N ASP A 94 -32.35 74.08 -6.52
CA ASP A 94 -32.64 74.10 -7.96
C ASP A 94 -33.74 73.09 -8.35
N LEU A 95 -34.58 73.45 -9.33
CA LEU A 95 -35.64 72.62 -9.91
C LEU A 95 -35.12 71.33 -10.57
N LEU A 96 -33.82 71.27 -10.87
CA LEU A 96 -33.17 70.11 -11.51
C LEU A 96 -32.43 69.20 -10.51
N PHE A 97 -32.56 69.45 -9.20
CA PHE A 97 -31.89 68.66 -8.17
C PHE A 97 -32.14 67.15 -8.31
N ASP A 98 -33.41 66.74 -8.45
CA ASP A 98 -33.79 65.33 -8.58
C ASP A 98 -33.23 64.66 -9.85
N PHE A 99 -33.09 65.43 -10.93
CA PHE A 99 -32.46 64.96 -12.17
C PHE A 99 -30.96 64.73 -11.96
N TYR A 100 -30.26 65.68 -11.32
CA TYR A 100 -28.84 65.55 -11.03
C TYR A 100 -28.55 64.36 -10.11
N GLU A 101 -29.35 64.16 -9.05
CA GLU A 101 -29.26 63.00 -8.16
C GLU A 101 -29.47 61.68 -8.92
N SER A 102 -30.54 61.58 -9.72
CA SER A 102 -30.82 60.37 -10.50
C SER A 102 -29.70 60.07 -11.51
N PHE A 103 -29.13 61.10 -12.12
CA PHE A 103 -28.00 60.98 -13.03
C PHE A 103 -26.72 60.54 -12.31
N HIS A 104 -26.43 61.08 -11.12
CA HIS A 104 -25.29 60.62 -10.31
C HIS A 104 -25.44 59.16 -9.89
N ARG A 105 -26.64 58.73 -9.49
CA ARG A 105 -26.93 57.31 -9.19
C ARG A 105 -26.71 56.41 -10.40
N MET A 106 -27.12 56.84 -11.60
CA MET A 106 -26.85 56.10 -12.83
C MET A 106 -25.34 55.96 -13.09
N LEU A 107 -24.57 57.05 -12.96
CA LEU A 107 -23.11 57.00 -13.12
C LEU A 107 -22.43 56.15 -12.05
N GLN A 108 -22.93 56.19 -10.82
CA GLN A 108 -22.46 55.33 -9.75
C GLN A 108 -22.72 53.85 -10.07
N GLY A 109 -23.96 53.47 -10.43
CA GLY A 109 -24.29 52.10 -10.80
C GLY A 109 -23.49 51.59 -12.00
N GLN A 110 -23.27 52.42 -13.03
CA GLN A 110 -22.41 52.07 -14.16
C GLN A 110 -20.94 51.93 -13.74
N SER A 111 -20.43 52.82 -12.87
CA SER A 111 -19.06 52.77 -12.35
C SER A 111 -18.83 51.51 -11.50
N GLU A 112 -19.81 51.11 -10.69
CA GLU A 112 -19.77 49.88 -9.90
C GLU A 112 -19.80 48.64 -10.80
N LEU A 113 -20.66 48.59 -11.82
CA LEU A 113 -20.70 47.50 -12.79
C LEU A 113 -19.39 47.36 -13.58
N ILE A 114 -18.84 48.46 -14.07
CA ILE A 114 -17.54 48.45 -14.77
C ILE A 114 -16.42 48.00 -13.83
N GLY A 115 -16.44 48.45 -12.57
CA GLY A 115 -15.50 47.98 -11.54
C GLY A 115 -15.59 46.47 -11.30
N LEU A 116 -16.81 45.95 -11.20
CA LEU A 116 -17.06 44.52 -11.05
C LEU A 116 -16.58 43.71 -12.27
N ILE A 117 -16.88 44.18 -13.49
CA ILE A 117 -16.43 43.52 -14.73
C ILE A 117 -14.91 43.51 -14.81
N ARG A 118 -14.26 44.64 -14.49
CA ARG A 118 -12.79 44.74 -14.48
C ARG A 118 -12.18 43.76 -13.47
N SER A 119 -12.69 43.74 -12.24
CA SER A 119 -12.22 42.82 -11.20
C SER A 119 -12.42 41.36 -11.60
N THR A 120 -13.55 41.04 -12.23
CA THR A 120 -13.87 39.68 -12.67
C THR A 120 -12.97 39.25 -13.83
N ALA A 121 -12.66 40.15 -14.77
CA ALA A 121 -11.75 39.88 -15.88
C ALA A 121 -10.31 39.64 -15.39
N GLU A 122 -9.84 40.42 -14.41
CA GLU A 122 -8.51 40.27 -13.82
C GLU A 122 -8.39 38.94 -13.04
N LEU A 123 -9.43 38.58 -12.28
CA LEU A 123 -9.50 37.30 -11.59
C LEU A 123 -9.53 36.13 -12.59
N LEU A 124 -10.34 36.22 -13.65
CA LEU A 124 -10.41 35.18 -14.68
C LEU A 124 -9.08 34.99 -15.44
N SER A 125 -8.34 36.07 -15.69
CA SER A 125 -7.01 36.00 -16.32
C SER A 125 -6.00 35.31 -15.39
N THR A 126 -6.05 35.64 -14.09
CA THR A 126 -5.22 34.99 -13.06
C THR A 126 -5.53 33.49 -12.95
N ASP A 127 -6.80 33.12 -12.78
CA ASP A 127 -7.25 31.72 -12.68
C ASP A 127 -6.86 30.92 -13.93
N SER A 128 -6.96 31.52 -15.12
CA SER A 128 -6.51 30.89 -16.37
C SER A 128 -5.00 30.63 -16.37
N GLY A 129 -4.20 31.54 -15.80
CA GLY A 129 -2.78 31.36 -15.62
C GLY A 129 -2.44 30.18 -14.71
N GLU A 130 -3.14 30.04 -13.59
CA GLU A 130 -2.99 28.92 -12.66
C GLU A 130 -3.43 27.59 -13.30
N MET A 131 -4.58 27.58 -13.98
CA MET A 131 -5.06 26.39 -14.70
C MET A 131 -4.06 25.92 -15.76
N ARG A 132 -3.38 26.82 -16.46
CA ARG A 132 -2.34 26.44 -17.42
C ARG A 132 -1.20 25.69 -16.77
N THR A 133 -0.76 26.11 -15.58
CA THR A 133 0.26 25.39 -14.81
C THR A 133 -0.22 23.99 -14.43
N VAL A 134 -1.45 23.87 -13.95
CA VAL A 134 -2.06 22.56 -13.62
C VAL A 134 -2.09 21.63 -14.83
N VAL A 135 -2.41 22.14 -16.02
CA VAL A 135 -2.42 21.34 -17.25
C VAL A 135 -1.02 20.88 -17.66
N LEU A 136 0.00 21.72 -17.50
CA LEU A 136 1.40 21.33 -17.76
C LEU A 136 1.85 20.22 -16.80
N ASP A 137 1.53 20.35 -15.51
CA ASP A 137 1.83 19.33 -14.51
C ASP A 137 1.07 18.02 -14.80
N PHE A 138 -0.19 18.12 -15.24
CA PHE A 138 -1.00 16.98 -15.65
C PHE A 138 -0.37 16.24 -16.84
N GLY A 139 0.14 16.96 -17.85
CA GLY A 139 0.89 16.36 -18.96
C GLY A 139 2.15 15.61 -18.50
N SER A 140 2.92 16.18 -17.57
CA SER A 140 4.08 15.50 -16.96
C SER A 140 3.69 14.23 -16.19
N ASN A 141 2.57 14.26 -15.48
CA ASN A 141 2.03 13.10 -14.76
C ASN A 141 1.61 11.99 -15.72
N ILE A 142 0.97 12.32 -16.86
CA ILE A 142 0.64 11.36 -17.91
C ILE A 142 1.90 10.70 -18.47
N GLN A 143 2.96 11.48 -18.73
CA GLN A 143 4.22 10.92 -19.22
C GLN A 143 4.85 9.94 -18.23
N SER A 144 4.81 10.28 -16.94
CA SER A 144 5.30 9.42 -15.85
C SER A 144 4.44 8.17 -15.70
N GLN A 145 3.13 8.28 -15.86
CA GLN A 145 2.20 7.14 -15.88
C GLN A 145 2.48 6.20 -17.06
N SER A 146 2.74 6.73 -18.25
CA SER A 146 3.13 5.94 -19.42
C SER A 146 4.44 5.19 -19.18
N ALA A 147 5.47 5.84 -18.64
CA ALA A 147 6.74 5.20 -18.31
C ALA A 147 6.56 4.07 -17.27
N ALA A 148 5.77 4.31 -16.21
CA ALA A 148 5.46 3.28 -15.22
C ALA A 148 4.68 2.09 -15.83
N THR A 149 3.81 2.36 -16.80
CA THR A 149 3.04 1.32 -17.51
C THR A 149 3.95 0.45 -18.39
N GLU A 150 4.96 1.04 -19.04
CA GLU A 150 5.98 0.30 -19.78
C GLU A 150 6.83 -0.58 -18.86
N GLU A 151 7.25 -0.07 -17.70
CA GLU A 151 8.01 -0.83 -16.70
C GLU A 151 7.22 -2.02 -16.14
N VAL A 152 5.93 -1.82 -15.85
CA VAL A 152 5.03 -2.90 -15.43
C VAL A 152 4.87 -3.93 -16.56
N SER A 153 4.79 -3.50 -17.81
CA SER A 153 4.72 -4.42 -18.96
C SER A 153 5.97 -5.30 -19.08
N ALA A 154 7.16 -4.70 -18.95
CA ALA A 154 8.42 -5.43 -18.96
C ALA A 154 8.51 -6.42 -17.79
N SER A 155 8.07 -6.00 -16.60
CA SER A 155 8.02 -6.87 -15.42
C SER A 155 7.09 -8.07 -15.62
N ILE A 156 5.95 -7.87 -16.28
CA ILE A 156 5.01 -8.94 -16.62
C ILE A 156 5.62 -9.95 -17.59
N GLU A 157 6.36 -9.49 -18.61
CA GLU A 157 7.07 -10.39 -19.53
C GLU A 157 8.10 -11.26 -18.79
N GLU A 158 8.88 -10.66 -17.89
CA GLU A 158 9.85 -11.37 -17.06
C GLU A 158 9.16 -12.41 -16.16
N ILE A 159 8.10 -12.00 -15.46
CA ILE A 159 7.31 -12.87 -14.59
C ILE A 159 6.73 -14.05 -15.38
N SER A 160 6.22 -13.82 -16.59
CA SER A 160 5.70 -14.90 -17.46
C SER A 160 6.81 -15.87 -17.87
N GLY A 161 8.03 -15.39 -18.14
CA GLY A 161 9.19 -16.22 -18.43
C GLY A 161 9.60 -17.08 -17.24
N VAL A 162 9.62 -16.49 -16.04
CA VAL A 162 9.91 -17.21 -14.78
C VAL A 162 8.84 -18.26 -14.50
N ALA A 163 7.55 -17.92 -14.64
CA ALA A 163 6.44 -18.86 -14.44
C ALA A 163 6.55 -20.08 -15.37
N THR A 164 6.88 -19.85 -16.64
CA THR A 164 7.12 -20.92 -17.63
C THR A 164 8.27 -21.83 -17.20
N SER A 165 9.37 -21.24 -16.74
CA SER A 165 10.54 -21.97 -16.24
C SER A 165 10.20 -22.83 -15.01
N ILE A 166 9.44 -22.28 -14.06
CA ILE A 166 8.96 -23.01 -12.88
C ILE A 166 8.11 -24.22 -13.29
N SER A 167 7.19 -24.06 -14.25
CA SER A 167 6.39 -25.18 -14.75
C SER A 167 7.24 -26.26 -15.41
N SER A 168 8.29 -25.88 -16.16
CA SER A 168 9.22 -26.85 -16.77
C SER A 168 9.95 -27.65 -15.71
N ILE A 169 10.53 -26.98 -14.71
CA ILE A 169 11.25 -27.61 -13.59
C ILE A 169 10.33 -28.55 -12.82
N ALA A 170 9.08 -28.15 -12.54
CA ALA A 170 8.11 -29.01 -11.88
C ALA A 170 7.83 -30.29 -12.68
N GLY A 171 7.72 -30.18 -14.01
CA GLY A 171 7.57 -31.32 -14.91
C GLY A 171 8.81 -32.24 -14.95
N GLU A 172 10.01 -31.67 -15.00
CA GLU A 172 11.27 -32.42 -14.93
C GLU A 172 11.43 -33.16 -13.60
N ASN A 173 11.06 -32.53 -12.48
CA ASN A 173 11.05 -33.15 -11.16
C ASN A 173 10.07 -34.33 -11.11
N ALA A 174 8.88 -34.18 -11.70
CA ALA A 174 7.90 -35.27 -11.76
C ALA A 174 8.43 -36.46 -12.57
N ASN A 175 9.03 -36.21 -13.73
CA ASN A 175 9.66 -37.26 -14.54
C ASN A 175 10.82 -37.94 -13.80
N SER A 176 11.66 -37.16 -13.12
CA SER A 176 12.79 -37.67 -12.33
C SER A 176 12.31 -38.56 -11.17
N MET A 177 11.23 -38.18 -10.48
CA MET A 177 10.64 -39.02 -9.43
C MET A 177 9.99 -40.28 -9.99
N SER A 178 9.33 -40.21 -11.15
CA SER A 178 8.79 -41.41 -11.80
C SER A 178 9.92 -42.41 -12.14
N ASN A 179 11.05 -41.91 -12.62
CA ASN A 179 12.23 -42.74 -12.87
C ASN A 179 12.80 -43.32 -11.57
N LEU A 180 12.88 -42.51 -10.51
CA LEU A 180 13.33 -42.95 -9.19
C LEU A 180 12.44 -44.09 -8.65
N VAL A 181 11.12 -43.97 -8.75
CA VAL A 181 10.18 -45.02 -8.34
C VAL A 181 10.47 -46.33 -9.06
N SER A 182 10.64 -46.30 -10.39
CA SER A 182 11.01 -47.48 -11.19
C SER A 182 12.34 -48.10 -10.75
N GLU A 183 13.37 -47.30 -10.48
CA GLU A 183 14.66 -47.81 -9.99
C GLU A 183 14.56 -48.40 -8.57
N VAL A 184 13.74 -47.79 -7.70
CA VAL A 184 13.47 -48.31 -6.35
C VAL A 184 12.69 -49.63 -6.40
N GLU A 185 11.80 -49.83 -7.37
CA GLU A 185 11.13 -51.12 -7.61
C GLU A 185 12.13 -52.21 -8.03
N LYS A 186 13.07 -51.90 -8.93
CA LYS A 186 14.16 -52.82 -9.29
C LYS A 186 15.02 -53.17 -8.08
N LEU A 187 15.36 -52.17 -7.27
CA LEU A 187 16.07 -52.37 -6.00
C LEU A 187 15.26 -53.26 -5.04
N SER A 188 13.93 -53.10 -4.98
CA SER A 188 13.04 -53.94 -4.17
C SER A 188 13.19 -55.42 -4.51
N SER A 189 13.20 -55.75 -5.82
CA SER A 189 13.41 -57.12 -6.30
C SER A 189 14.77 -57.67 -5.90
N ALA A 190 15.83 -56.86 -6.02
CA ALA A 190 17.18 -57.25 -5.62
C ALA A 190 17.30 -57.51 -4.10
N ILE A 191 16.66 -56.67 -3.28
CA ILE A 191 16.61 -56.84 -1.81
C ILE A 191 15.90 -58.15 -1.45
N GLU A 192 14.75 -58.44 -2.06
CA GLU A 192 14.01 -59.68 -1.77
C GLU A 192 14.79 -60.92 -2.19
N LYS A 193 15.46 -60.88 -3.35
CA LYS A 193 16.37 -61.96 -3.77
C LYS A 193 17.52 -62.16 -2.78
N THR A 194 18.13 -61.07 -2.32
CA THR A 194 19.25 -61.12 -1.35
C THR A 194 18.78 -61.70 -0.03
N LYS A 195 17.58 -61.34 0.44
CA LYS A 195 16.96 -61.92 1.63
C LYS A 195 16.83 -63.44 1.53
N GLY A 196 16.30 -63.94 0.41
CA GLY A 196 16.18 -65.37 0.16
C GLY A 196 17.54 -66.09 0.18
N GLN A 197 18.56 -65.51 -0.44
CA GLN A 197 19.92 -66.09 -0.45
C GLN A 197 20.56 -66.11 0.94
N VAL A 198 20.32 -65.09 1.76
CA VAL A 198 20.78 -65.02 3.15
C VAL A 198 20.14 -66.13 3.99
N ASP A 199 18.82 -66.32 3.87
CA ASP A 199 18.09 -67.37 4.59
C ASP A 199 18.58 -68.78 4.16
N GLU A 200 18.78 -69.02 2.86
CA GLU A 200 19.34 -70.28 2.34
C GLU A 200 20.77 -70.56 2.82
N THR A 201 21.59 -69.51 2.93
CA THR A 201 22.97 -69.61 3.43
C THR A 201 22.98 -70.00 4.91
N LEU A 202 22.10 -69.43 5.74
CA LEU A 202 21.98 -69.79 7.16
C LEU A 202 21.58 -71.26 7.33
N VAL A 203 20.62 -71.75 6.53
CA VAL A 203 20.22 -73.17 6.54
C VAL A 203 21.39 -74.07 6.12
N SER A 204 22.18 -73.65 5.12
CA SER A 204 23.36 -74.40 4.66
C SER A 204 24.45 -74.47 5.74
N PHE A 205 24.68 -73.39 6.49
CA PHE A 205 25.61 -73.40 7.63
C PHE A 205 25.16 -74.35 8.74
N GLU A 206 23.86 -74.41 9.04
CA GLU A 206 23.32 -75.37 9.99
C GLU A 206 23.57 -76.82 9.55
N ASP A 207 23.36 -77.14 8.26
CA ASP A 207 23.63 -78.49 7.73
C ASP A 207 25.13 -78.83 7.79
N ILE A 208 26.01 -77.89 7.41
CA ILE A 208 27.46 -78.09 7.47
C ILE A 208 27.91 -78.35 8.91
N SER A 209 27.45 -77.54 9.88
CA SER A 209 27.78 -77.70 11.29
C SER A 209 27.34 -79.08 11.81
N LYS A 210 26.10 -79.50 11.50
CA LYS A 210 25.57 -80.81 11.88
C LYS A 210 26.34 -81.98 11.26
N ARG A 211 26.80 -81.83 10.01
CA ARG A 211 27.64 -82.84 9.33
C ARG A 211 29.05 -82.90 9.92
N ALA A 212 29.64 -81.75 10.25
CA ALA A 212 30.92 -81.67 10.93
C ALA A 212 30.86 -82.33 12.31
N GLU A 213 29.82 -82.07 13.09
CA GLU A 213 29.62 -82.69 14.41
C GLU A 213 29.50 -84.23 14.32
N LYS A 214 28.72 -84.74 13.35
CA LYS A 214 28.67 -86.19 13.07
C LYS A 214 30.02 -86.76 12.64
N GLY A 215 30.80 -86.01 11.85
CA GLY A 215 32.16 -86.37 11.47
C GLY A 215 33.10 -86.49 12.67
N SER A 216 33.06 -85.50 13.56
CA SER A 216 33.82 -85.50 14.82
C SER A 216 33.47 -86.70 15.70
N GLN A 217 32.18 -87.00 15.85
CA GLN A 217 31.72 -88.19 16.58
C GLN A 217 32.27 -89.49 15.96
N SER A 218 32.23 -89.63 14.64
CA SER A 218 32.77 -90.81 13.94
C SER A 218 34.29 -90.96 14.14
N LEU A 219 35.04 -89.86 14.13
CA LEU A 219 36.48 -89.89 14.41
C LEU A 219 36.78 -90.27 15.86
N ASN A 220 35.98 -89.80 16.81
CA ASN A 220 36.11 -90.20 18.22
C ASN A 220 35.90 -91.71 18.40
N TYR A 221 34.85 -92.27 17.78
CA TYR A 221 34.63 -93.72 17.76
C TYR A 221 35.81 -94.47 17.12
N MET A 222 36.37 -93.96 16.02
CA MET A 222 37.53 -94.56 15.37
C MET A 222 38.78 -94.50 16.26
N GLY A 223 38.99 -93.39 16.97
CA GLY A 223 40.09 -93.24 17.94
C GLY A 223 39.99 -94.26 19.08
N GLN A 224 38.79 -94.49 19.61
CA GLN A 224 38.54 -95.54 20.62
C GLN A 224 38.80 -96.94 20.07
N ALA A 225 38.41 -97.22 18.82
CA ALA A 225 38.68 -98.50 18.17
C ALA A 225 40.20 -98.75 17.99
N ILE A 226 40.95 -97.75 17.55
CA ILE A 226 42.42 -97.84 17.42
C ILE A 226 43.09 -98.01 18.79
N ASP A 227 42.64 -97.30 19.83
CA ASP A 227 43.17 -97.46 21.19
C ASP A 227 42.95 -98.90 21.72
N ASN A 228 41.76 -99.47 21.47
CA ASN A 228 41.47 -100.86 21.81
C ASN A 228 42.36 -101.84 21.03
N LEU A 229 42.56 -101.62 19.73
CA LEU A 229 43.49 -102.43 18.92
C LEU A 229 44.93 -102.32 19.42
N SER A 230 45.37 -101.13 19.84
CA SER A 230 46.70 -100.89 20.43
C SER A 230 46.89 -101.70 21.72
N LYS A 231 45.87 -101.71 22.60
CA LYS A 231 45.85 -102.56 23.81
C LYS A 231 45.92 -104.04 23.48
N SER A 232 45.10 -104.53 22.54
CA SER A 232 45.13 -105.93 22.10
C SER A 232 46.48 -106.32 21.49
N SER A 233 47.11 -105.43 20.73
CA SER A 233 48.41 -105.68 20.11
C SER A 233 49.54 -105.80 21.15
N LYS A 234 49.47 -105.06 22.26
CA LYS A 234 50.41 -105.22 23.40
C LYS A 234 50.28 -106.59 24.06
N GLU A 235 49.06 -107.10 24.23
CA GLU A 235 48.83 -108.46 24.74
C GLU A 235 49.36 -109.53 23.79
N ILE A 236 49.25 -109.31 22.47
CA ILE A 236 49.87 -110.18 21.46
C ILE A 236 51.40 -110.16 21.62
N THR A 237 52.04 -108.99 21.71
CA THR A 237 53.50 -108.88 21.94
C THR A 237 53.94 -109.67 23.18
N LYS A 238 53.20 -109.58 24.28
CA LYS A 238 53.46 -110.33 25.52
C LYS A 238 53.37 -111.84 25.28
N THR A 239 52.35 -112.29 24.55
CA THR A 239 52.17 -113.71 24.20
C THR A 239 53.31 -114.21 23.30
N ILE A 240 53.70 -113.43 22.30
CA ILE A 240 54.84 -113.73 21.41
C ILE A 240 56.15 -113.82 22.20
N GLY A 241 56.36 -112.94 23.18
CA GLY A 241 57.50 -113.01 24.11
C GLY A 241 57.53 -114.33 24.88
N ASN A 242 56.40 -114.75 25.46
CA ASN A 242 56.29 -116.05 26.13
C ASN A 242 56.60 -117.23 25.19
N ILE A 243 56.17 -117.18 23.92
CA ILE A 243 56.47 -118.22 22.93
C ILE A 243 57.96 -118.23 22.60
N ALA A 244 58.61 -117.05 22.50
CA ALA A 244 60.05 -116.94 22.29
C ALA A 244 60.82 -117.64 23.41
N ASP A 245 60.46 -117.35 24.67
CA ASP A 245 61.06 -117.95 25.87
C ASP A 245 60.85 -119.48 25.90
N ILE A 246 59.67 -119.96 25.51
CA ILE A 246 59.37 -121.39 25.40
C ILE A 246 60.24 -122.02 24.31
N SER A 247 60.35 -121.39 23.14
CA SER A 247 61.15 -121.88 22.01
C SER A 247 62.63 -122.00 22.38
N GLU A 248 63.18 -121.01 23.09
CA GLU A 248 64.56 -121.03 23.58
C GLU A 248 64.78 -122.16 24.60
N LYS A 249 63.85 -122.34 25.55
CA LYS A 249 63.89 -123.46 26.50
C LYS A 249 63.82 -124.82 25.81
N ILE A 250 62.95 -124.98 24.80
CA ILE A 250 62.86 -126.21 24.01
C ILE A 250 64.18 -126.46 23.27
N ASN A 251 64.78 -125.42 22.67
CA ASN A 251 66.06 -125.53 21.99
C ASN A 251 67.18 -125.96 22.94
N MET A 252 67.24 -125.38 24.15
CA MET A 252 68.20 -125.78 25.20
C MET A 252 67.99 -127.22 25.68
N LEU A 253 66.75 -127.65 25.86
CA LEU A 253 66.41 -129.04 26.22
C LEU A 253 66.79 -130.01 25.10
N ALA A 254 66.52 -129.65 23.84
CA ALA A 254 66.88 -130.44 22.67
C ALA A 254 68.39 -130.54 22.48
N LEU A 255 69.13 -129.44 22.70
CA LEU A 255 70.59 -129.44 22.68
C LEU A 255 71.16 -130.36 23.77
N ASN A 256 70.66 -130.25 25.00
CA ASN A 256 71.06 -131.14 26.10
C ASN A 256 70.76 -132.62 25.79
N ALA A 257 69.58 -132.90 25.20
CA ALA A 257 69.22 -134.25 24.77
C ALA A 257 70.10 -134.77 23.63
N SER A 258 70.51 -133.91 22.68
CA SER A 258 71.41 -134.25 21.58
C SER A 258 72.82 -134.56 22.08
N ILE A 259 73.32 -133.81 23.07
CA ILE A 259 74.58 -134.08 23.77
C ILE A 259 74.54 -135.43 24.50
N GLU A 260 73.47 -135.71 25.25
CA GLU A 260 73.36 -136.97 26.01
C GLU A 260 73.17 -138.18 25.07
N ALA A 261 72.49 -137.99 23.94
CA ALA A 261 72.37 -139.01 22.89
C ALA A 261 73.71 -139.30 22.17
N ALA A 262 74.55 -138.28 21.94
CA ALA A 262 75.92 -138.47 21.45
C ALA A 262 76.81 -139.20 22.47
N ARG A 263 76.56 -138.98 23.76
CA ARG A 263 77.27 -139.61 24.89
C ARG A 263 76.94 -141.09 25.07
N ALA A 264 75.73 -141.52 24.68
CA ALA A 264 75.26 -142.90 24.73
C ALA A 264 75.71 -143.78 23.53
N GLY A 265 76.48 -143.24 22.59
CA GLY A 265 77.05 -143.98 21.46
C GLY A 265 75.99 -144.63 20.55
N ASP A 266 76.17 -145.92 20.20
CA ASP A 266 75.29 -146.63 19.27
C ASP A 266 73.85 -146.80 19.76
N ALA A 267 73.61 -146.81 21.08
CA ALA A 267 72.26 -146.92 21.65
C ALA A 267 71.47 -145.60 21.58
N GLY A 268 72.15 -144.45 21.49
CA GLY A 268 71.54 -143.11 21.47
C GLY A 268 71.21 -142.58 20.07
N ARG A 269 71.58 -143.32 19.01
CA ARG A 269 71.55 -142.83 17.61
C ARG A 269 70.14 -142.40 17.15
N GLY A 270 69.10 -143.12 17.54
CA GLY A 270 67.70 -142.75 17.25
C GLY A 270 67.21 -141.53 18.05
N PHE A 271 67.65 -141.38 19.30
CA PHE A 271 67.34 -140.23 20.14
C PHE A 271 68.05 -138.95 19.67
N ALA A 272 69.29 -139.06 19.17
CA ALA A 272 70.04 -137.93 18.62
C ALA A 272 69.33 -137.30 17.42
N VAL A 273 68.75 -138.13 16.53
CA VAL A 273 67.99 -137.64 15.36
C VAL A 273 66.74 -136.88 15.80
N VAL A 274 66.00 -137.39 16.79
CA VAL A 274 64.81 -136.70 17.32
C VAL A 274 65.20 -135.39 18.02
N ALA A 275 66.27 -135.39 18.81
CA ALA A 275 66.76 -134.19 19.50
C ALA A 275 67.24 -133.11 18.51
N ASP A 276 67.95 -133.48 17.44
CA ASP A 276 68.36 -132.57 16.37
C ASP A 276 67.14 -132.00 15.61
N GLU A 277 66.13 -132.82 15.32
CA GLU A 277 64.89 -132.37 14.66
C GLU A 277 64.07 -131.42 15.56
N VAL A 278 64.01 -131.67 16.87
CA VAL A 278 63.35 -130.77 17.84
C VAL A 278 64.12 -129.46 18.00
N SER A 279 65.46 -129.48 17.99
CA SER A 279 66.29 -128.27 18.03
C SER A 279 66.07 -127.42 16.78
N LYS A 280 66.07 -128.02 15.58
CA LYS A 280 65.75 -127.32 14.32
C LYS A 280 64.33 -126.76 14.31
N LEU A 281 63.35 -127.49 14.86
CA LEU A 281 61.97 -127.01 14.99
C LEU A 281 61.89 -125.81 15.94
N ALA A 282 62.60 -125.84 17.07
CA ALA A 282 62.68 -124.76 18.03
C ALA A 282 63.41 -123.52 17.45
N GLU A 283 64.48 -123.69 16.69
CA GLU A 283 65.16 -122.61 15.98
C GLU A 283 64.24 -121.96 14.94
N ARG A 284 63.54 -122.78 14.14
CA ARG A 284 62.57 -122.31 13.14
C ARG A 284 61.37 -121.61 13.77
N THR A 285 60.95 -122.05 14.96
CA THR A 285 59.90 -121.40 15.76
C THR A 285 60.38 -120.05 16.28
N ALA A 286 61.61 -119.95 16.80
CA ALA A 286 62.21 -118.69 17.25
C ALA A 286 62.35 -117.67 16.10
N LEU A 287 62.77 -118.12 14.91
CA LEU A 287 62.80 -117.27 13.71
C LEU A 287 61.40 -116.76 13.34
N SER A 288 60.39 -117.63 13.36
CA SER A 288 59.00 -117.25 13.04
C SER A 288 58.42 -116.27 14.07
N VAL A 289 58.69 -116.50 15.35
CA VAL A 289 58.31 -115.60 16.46
C VAL A 289 58.94 -114.22 16.28
N ARG A 290 60.22 -114.15 15.87
CA ARG A 290 60.91 -112.89 15.58
C ARG A 290 60.23 -112.13 14.45
N SER A 291 59.90 -112.79 13.34
CA SER A 291 59.16 -112.18 12.23
C SER A 291 57.76 -111.71 12.64
N ILE A 292 57.03 -112.48 13.46
CA ILE A 292 55.73 -112.04 13.99
C ILE A 292 55.90 -110.82 14.89
N ASN A 293 56.92 -110.79 15.74
CA ASN A 293 57.18 -109.65 16.62
C ASN A 293 57.48 -108.36 15.81
N GLU A 294 58.25 -108.46 14.73
CA GLU A 294 58.49 -107.35 13.81
C GLU A 294 57.20 -106.84 13.16
N LEU A 295 56.31 -107.73 12.70
CA LEU A 295 55.01 -107.36 12.14
C LEU A 295 54.08 -106.71 13.18
N VAL A 296 54.05 -107.24 14.41
CA VAL A 296 53.25 -106.68 15.51
C VAL A 296 53.77 -105.30 15.91
N LYS A 297 55.09 -105.12 15.97
CA LYS A 297 55.71 -103.82 16.23
C LYS A 297 55.36 -102.81 15.15
N LYS A 298 55.46 -103.19 13.88
CA LYS A 298 55.03 -102.35 12.76
C LYS A 298 53.54 -101.96 12.88
N ASN A 299 52.66 -102.90 13.20
CA ASN A 299 51.24 -102.60 13.43
C ASN A 299 51.03 -101.62 14.59
N GLN A 300 51.82 -101.71 15.67
CA GLN A 300 51.76 -100.75 16.78
C GLN A 300 52.19 -99.35 16.35
N ASP A 301 53.26 -99.25 15.56
CA ASP A 301 53.73 -97.98 14.99
C ASP A 301 52.68 -97.37 14.04
N ASP A 302 52.09 -98.18 13.16
CA ASP A 302 51.02 -97.77 12.24
C ASP A 302 49.76 -97.29 12.98
N MET A 303 49.39 -97.96 14.09
CA MET A 303 48.26 -97.54 14.94
C MET A 303 48.55 -96.24 15.69
N ALA A 304 49.79 -96.03 16.17
CA ALA A 304 50.17 -94.79 16.83
C ALA A 304 50.07 -93.60 15.86
N GLN A 305 50.56 -93.76 14.63
CA GLN A 305 50.39 -92.77 13.57
C GLN A 305 48.91 -92.55 13.22
N GLY A 306 48.10 -93.62 13.17
CA GLY A 306 46.65 -93.52 12.96
C GLY A 306 45.95 -92.69 14.03
N LEU A 307 46.30 -92.90 15.30
CA LEU A 307 45.73 -92.15 16.42
C LEU A 307 46.12 -90.66 16.38
N GLU A 308 47.39 -90.34 16.08
CA GLU A 308 47.85 -88.97 15.87
C GLU A 308 47.05 -88.29 14.74
N ARG A 309 46.85 -89.00 13.62
CA ARG A 309 46.06 -88.48 12.49
C ARG A 309 44.61 -88.18 12.88
N ILE A 310 43.97 -89.06 13.65
CA ILE A 310 42.60 -88.85 14.15
C ILE A 310 42.51 -87.61 15.03
N GLN A 311 43.49 -87.38 15.91
CA GLN A 311 43.51 -86.19 16.78
C GLN A 311 43.65 -84.92 15.95
N ILE A 312 44.55 -84.91 14.97
CA ILE A 312 44.72 -83.78 14.04
C ILE A 312 43.41 -83.51 13.29
N THR A 313 42.80 -84.52 12.68
CA THR A 313 41.54 -84.35 11.93
C THR A 313 40.38 -83.92 12.83
N THR A 314 40.32 -84.40 14.08
CA THR A 314 39.31 -83.96 15.05
C THR A 314 39.46 -82.47 15.36
N LYS A 315 40.70 -81.98 15.50
CA LYS A 315 40.99 -80.56 15.68
C LYS A 315 40.60 -79.74 14.46
N GLU A 316 40.90 -80.21 13.26
CA GLU A 316 40.50 -79.54 12.01
C GLU A 316 38.97 -79.43 11.89
N ILE A 317 38.21 -80.47 12.29
CA ILE A 317 36.75 -80.41 12.31
C ILE A 317 36.23 -79.37 13.33
N GLN A 318 36.87 -79.27 14.50
CA GLN A 318 36.50 -78.26 15.50
C GLN A 318 36.73 -76.84 14.96
N GLU A 319 37.85 -76.60 14.28
CA GLU A 319 38.15 -75.30 13.63
C GLU A 319 37.14 -74.97 12.51
N ILE A 320 36.63 -75.98 11.79
CA ILE A 320 35.55 -75.81 10.82
C ILE A 320 34.26 -75.34 11.50
N ILE A 321 33.86 -75.97 12.61
CA ILE A 321 32.64 -75.59 13.36
C ILE A 321 32.76 -74.13 13.85
N GLU A 322 33.88 -73.77 14.47
CA GLU A 322 34.13 -72.40 14.93
C GLU A 322 34.08 -71.38 13.78
N THR A 323 34.59 -71.75 12.61
CA THR A 323 34.55 -70.90 11.41
C THR A 323 33.13 -70.72 10.90
N ILE A 324 32.32 -71.78 10.90
CA ILE A 324 30.90 -71.73 10.50
C ILE A 324 30.08 -70.87 11.47
N ASP A 325 30.32 -70.96 12.77
CA ASP A 325 29.65 -70.12 13.77
C ASP A 325 29.94 -68.64 13.54
N ARG A 326 31.21 -68.29 13.26
CA ARG A 326 31.60 -66.92 12.91
C ARG A 326 30.96 -66.45 11.61
N MET A 327 30.92 -67.29 10.58
CA MET A 327 30.25 -66.96 9.31
C MET A 327 28.74 -66.76 9.48
N SER A 328 28.09 -67.58 10.32
CA SER A 328 26.68 -67.44 10.65
C SER A 328 26.37 -66.10 11.32
N ALA A 329 27.20 -65.68 12.29
CA ALA A 329 27.08 -64.36 12.91
C ALA A 329 27.18 -63.22 11.89
N GLN A 330 28.13 -63.28 10.95
CA GLN A 330 28.27 -62.28 9.89
C GLN A 330 27.05 -62.24 8.95
N ILE A 331 26.49 -63.40 8.59
CA ILE A 331 25.29 -63.46 7.75
C ILE A 331 24.05 -62.92 8.48
N ILE A 332 23.95 -63.07 9.80
CA ILE A 332 22.89 -62.44 10.59
C ILE A 332 22.98 -60.90 10.55
N GLU A 333 24.19 -60.33 10.54
CA GLU A 333 24.37 -58.89 10.33
C GLU A 333 23.90 -58.47 8.92
N VAL A 334 24.23 -59.24 7.88
CA VAL A 334 23.73 -59.01 6.52
C VAL A 334 22.21 -59.06 6.48
N ARG A 335 21.58 -60.02 7.14
CA ARG A 335 20.10 -60.11 7.25
C ARG A 335 19.50 -58.85 7.86
N THR A 336 20.14 -58.31 8.90
CA THR A 336 19.70 -57.09 9.56
C THR A 336 19.82 -55.87 8.62
N ALA A 337 20.92 -55.78 7.86
CA ALA A 337 21.10 -54.74 6.85
C ALA A 337 20.04 -54.82 5.73
N VAL A 338 19.72 -56.03 5.25
CA VAL A 338 18.65 -56.27 4.25
C VAL A 338 17.29 -55.79 4.77
N ASN A 339 16.94 -56.09 6.02
CA ASN A 339 15.68 -55.60 6.62
C ASN A 339 15.66 -54.07 6.71
N SER A 340 16.77 -53.43 7.12
CA SER A 340 16.86 -51.97 7.15
C SER A 340 16.72 -51.33 5.76
N GLN A 341 17.28 -51.96 4.72
CA GLN A 341 17.09 -51.52 3.33
C GLN A 341 15.61 -51.60 2.89
N GLN A 342 14.84 -52.58 3.37
CA GLN A 342 13.40 -52.67 3.09
C GLN A 342 12.62 -51.49 3.69
N GLU A 343 12.97 -51.03 4.90
CA GLU A 343 12.36 -49.86 5.52
C GLU A 343 12.73 -48.56 4.81
N LEU A 344 14.01 -48.41 4.45
CA LEU A 344 14.51 -47.25 3.70
C LEU A 344 13.79 -47.13 2.35
N ARG A 345 13.59 -48.25 1.65
CA ARG A 345 12.82 -48.31 0.40
C ARG A 345 11.43 -47.68 0.54
N ASN A 346 10.68 -48.05 1.57
CA ASN A 346 9.34 -47.51 1.81
C ASN A 346 9.38 -45.98 2.04
N SER A 347 10.41 -45.51 2.76
CA SER A 347 10.59 -44.08 3.04
C SER A 347 10.91 -43.29 1.77
N VAL A 348 11.78 -43.82 0.90
CA VAL A 348 12.11 -43.19 -0.39
C VAL A 348 10.89 -43.12 -1.31
N LEU A 349 10.08 -44.19 -1.38
CA LEU A 349 8.84 -44.17 -2.18
C LEU A 349 7.83 -43.12 -1.68
N LYS A 350 7.72 -42.96 -0.36
CA LYS A 350 6.85 -41.92 0.23
C LYS A 350 7.34 -40.51 -0.12
N GLU A 351 8.65 -40.28 -0.09
CA GLU A 351 9.24 -38.99 -0.44
C GLU A 351 9.06 -38.69 -1.94
N ALA A 352 9.23 -39.70 -2.80
CA ALA A 352 8.97 -39.56 -4.24
C ALA A 352 7.51 -39.19 -4.54
N ASP A 353 6.54 -39.83 -3.88
CA ASP A 353 5.11 -39.47 -3.99
C ASP A 353 4.83 -38.05 -3.51
N PHE A 354 5.47 -37.63 -2.41
CA PHE A 354 5.34 -36.27 -1.89
C PHE A 354 5.83 -35.22 -2.91
N VAL A 355 7.00 -35.44 -3.52
CA VAL A 355 7.55 -34.56 -4.55
C VAL A 355 6.66 -34.55 -5.79
N LEU A 356 6.14 -35.71 -6.24
CA LEU A 356 5.21 -35.78 -7.37
C LEU A 356 3.96 -34.92 -7.14
N LYS A 357 3.34 -35.02 -5.96
CA LYS A 357 2.18 -34.19 -5.60
C LYS A 357 2.53 -32.70 -5.58
N ARG A 358 3.68 -32.34 -5.00
CA ARG A 358 4.12 -30.93 -5.01
C ARG A 358 4.43 -30.40 -6.39
N SER A 359 5.01 -31.20 -7.28
CA SER A 359 5.19 -30.83 -8.68
C SER A 359 3.85 -30.53 -9.37
N ASP A 360 2.81 -31.34 -9.13
CA ASP A 360 1.49 -31.09 -9.71
C ASP A 360 0.84 -29.81 -9.15
N GLU A 361 0.90 -29.61 -7.83
CA GLU A 361 0.39 -28.40 -7.18
C GLU A 361 1.11 -27.13 -7.67
N ILE A 362 2.43 -27.18 -7.86
CA ILE A 362 3.21 -26.07 -8.44
C ILE A 362 2.72 -25.76 -9.86
N ARG A 363 2.50 -26.78 -10.69
CA ARG A 363 2.00 -26.59 -12.06
C ARG A 363 0.61 -25.96 -12.08
N ASN A 364 -0.27 -26.38 -11.17
CA ASN A 364 -1.60 -25.79 -11.02
C ASN A 364 -1.50 -24.32 -10.56
N ALA A 365 -0.65 -24.03 -9.58
CA ALA A 365 -0.39 -22.66 -9.12
C ALA A 365 0.20 -21.76 -10.22
N VAL A 366 1.10 -22.28 -11.06
CA VAL A 366 1.62 -21.55 -12.23
C VAL A 366 0.52 -21.27 -13.26
N THR A 367 -0.42 -22.19 -13.46
CA THR A 367 -1.55 -22.00 -14.36
C THR A 367 -2.47 -20.88 -13.88
N GLU A 368 -2.76 -20.86 -12.57
CA GLU A 368 -3.52 -19.77 -11.93
C GLU A 368 -2.76 -18.44 -12.00
N HIS A 369 -1.46 -18.46 -11.72
CA HIS A 369 -0.59 -17.29 -11.82
C HIS A 369 -0.59 -16.70 -13.23
N ASN A 370 -0.46 -17.52 -14.27
CA ASN A 370 -0.54 -17.07 -15.67
C ASN A 370 -1.90 -16.46 -16.01
N THR A 371 -2.98 -16.95 -15.39
CA THR A 371 -4.32 -16.38 -15.56
C THR A 371 -4.39 -14.99 -14.94
N ALA A 372 -3.94 -14.84 -13.69
CA ALA A 372 -3.85 -13.54 -13.02
C ALA A 372 -2.93 -12.57 -13.79
N THR A 373 -1.79 -13.04 -14.29
CA THR A 373 -0.87 -12.22 -15.10
C THR A 373 -1.55 -11.68 -16.36
N ARG A 374 -2.39 -12.49 -17.04
CA ARG A 374 -3.18 -12.00 -18.18
C ARG A 374 -4.15 -10.89 -17.79
N GLU A 375 -4.83 -11.00 -16.66
CA GLU A 375 -5.72 -9.93 -16.16
C GLU A 375 -4.96 -8.62 -15.88
N VAL A 376 -3.71 -8.73 -15.41
CA VAL A 376 -2.83 -7.56 -15.24
C VAL A 376 -2.46 -6.96 -16.61
N VAL A 377 -2.14 -7.77 -17.62
CA VAL A 377 -1.88 -7.28 -18.98
C VAL A 377 -3.08 -6.50 -19.52
N ASP A 378 -4.30 -7.01 -19.36
CA ASP A 378 -5.52 -6.33 -19.80
C ASP A 378 -5.72 -4.99 -19.07
N SER A 379 -5.41 -4.96 -17.77
CA SER A 379 -5.46 -3.74 -16.96
C SER A 379 -4.43 -2.70 -17.42
N VAL A 380 -3.20 -3.12 -17.69
CA VAL A 380 -2.11 -2.29 -18.23
C VAL A 380 -2.49 -1.72 -19.60
N SER A 381 -3.07 -2.53 -20.48
CA SER A 381 -3.58 -2.08 -21.78
C SER A 381 -4.67 -1.00 -21.62
N SER A 382 -5.58 -1.19 -20.66
CA SER A 382 -6.63 -0.21 -20.36
C SER A 382 -6.06 1.10 -19.81
N ILE A 383 -5.06 1.04 -18.92
CA ILE A 383 -4.36 2.21 -18.39
C ILE A 383 -3.64 2.96 -19.50
N SER A 384 -2.96 2.25 -20.41
CA SER A 384 -2.28 2.84 -21.56
C SER A 384 -3.27 3.60 -22.47
N ALA A 385 -4.42 2.99 -22.78
CA ALA A 385 -5.48 3.65 -23.55
C ALA A 385 -6.01 4.92 -22.86
N LEU A 386 -6.19 4.88 -21.53
CA LEU A 386 -6.59 6.04 -20.74
C LEU A 386 -5.52 7.14 -20.74
N ALA A 387 -4.24 6.78 -20.67
CA ALA A 387 -3.15 7.75 -20.73
C ALA A 387 -3.16 8.52 -22.06
N VAL A 388 -3.39 7.83 -23.18
CA VAL A 388 -3.54 8.46 -24.50
C VAL A 388 -4.73 9.43 -24.53
N ASN A 389 -5.90 9.00 -24.04
CA ASN A 389 -7.10 9.84 -24.00
C ASN A 389 -6.91 11.07 -23.10
N ASN A 390 -6.27 10.90 -21.94
CA ASN A 390 -5.96 11.99 -21.03
C ASN A 390 -4.98 12.99 -21.66
N SER A 391 -4.03 12.53 -22.47
CA SER A 391 -3.14 13.41 -23.22
C SER A 391 -3.93 14.30 -24.19
N GLU A 392 -4.83 13.72 -24.97
CA GLU A 392 -5.70 14.46 -25.91
C GLU A 392 -6.60 15.48 -25.18
N ASN A 393 -7.16 15.10 -24.03
CA ASN A 393 -7.96 15.99 -23.20
C ASN A 393 -7.10 17.12 -22.60
N SER A 394 -5.87 16.83 -22.20
CA SER A 394 -4.92 17.82 -21.67
C SER A 394 -4.59 18.89 -22.73
N ASP A 395 -4.33 18.46 -23.96
CA ASP A 395 -4.07 19.37 -25.09
C ASP A 395 -5.29 20.25 -25.38
N THR A 396 -6.49 19.65 -25.39
CA THR A 396 -7.74 20.38 -25.58
C THR A 396 -8.01 21.37 -24.44
N LEU A 397 -7.68 21.01 -23.21
CA LEU A 397 -7.85 21.87 -22.04
C LEU A 397 -6.89 23.05 -22.08
N ALA A 398 -5.63 22.83 -22.50
CA ALA A 398 -4.65 23.89 -22.72
C ALA A 398 -5.17 24.93 -23.73
N GLU A 399 -5.74 24.47 -24.86
CA GLU A 399 -6.32 25.36 -25.88
C GLU A 399 -7.49 26.19 -25.32
N ARG A 400 -8.39 25.56 -24.57
CA ARG A 400 -9.54 26.26 -23.95
C ARG A 400 -9.11 27.30 -22.94
N ILE A 401 -8.12 27.02 -22.10
CA ILE A 401 -7.57 27.95 -21.12
C ILE A 401 -6.96 29.17 -21.82
N LEU A 402 -6.24 28.98 -22.93
CA LEU A 402 -5.74 30.09 -23.75
C LEU A 402 -6.88 30.95 -24.31
N GLY A 403 -7.98 30.30 -24.74
CA GLY A 403 -9.20 31.00 -25.16
C GLY A 403 -9.84 31.85 -24.06
N ILE A 404 -9.93 31.33 -22.84
CA ILE A 404 -10.48 32.03 -21.67
C ILE A 404 -9.59 33.22 -21.31
N SER A 405 -8.28 33.01 -21.19
CA SER A 405 -7.31 34.06 -20.89
C SER A 405 -7.38 35.20 -21.91
N ASN A 406 -7.42 34.89 -23.21
CA ASN A 406 -7.56 35.90 -24.27
C ASN A 406 -8.91 36.65 -24.19
N THR A 407 -9.98 35.96 -23.80
CA THR A 407 -11.30 36.59 -23.62
C THR A 407 -11.32 37.51 -22.40
N ALA A 408 -10.70 37.10 -21.30
CA ALA A 408 -10.52 37.89 -20.08
C ALA A 408 -9.71 39.16 -20.37
N ASP A 409 -8.59 39.05 -21.08
CA ASP A 409 -7.75 40.19 -21.47
C ASP A 409 -8.51 41.15 -22.40
N LYS A 410 -9.27 40.64 -23.38
CA LYS A 410 -10.13 41.47 -24.24
C LYS A 410 -11.20 42.21 -23.44
N LEU A 411 -11.84 41.54 -22.48
CA LEU A 411 -12.86 42.14 -21.62
C LEU A 411 -12.24 43.25 -20.75
N GLY A 412 -11.11 42.96 -20.10
CA GLY A 412 -10.33 43.91 -19.30
C GLY A 412 -9.95 45.16 -20.10
N ASN A 413 -9.40 44.98 -21.30
CA ASN A 413 -9.06 46.09 -22.20
C ASN A 413 -10.29 46.89 -22.63
N THR A 414 -11.42 46.23 -22.89
CA THR A 414 -12.66 46.89 -23.29
C THR A 414 -13.20 47.77 -22.17
N VAL A 415 -13.15 47.31 -20.92
CA VAL A 415 -13.64 48.11 -19.79
C VAL A 415 -12.65 49.18 -19.32
N GLN A 416 -11.37 49.08 -19.70
CA GLN A 416 -10.34 50.07 -19.38
C GLN A 416 -10.61 51.45 -20.01
N MET A 417 -11.42 51.52 -21.07
CA MET A 417 -11.83 52.79 -21.68
C MET A 417 -12.72 53.64 -20.76
N PHE A 418 -13.32 53.04 -19.73
CA PHE A 418 -14.16 53.73 -18.76
C PHE A 418 -13.34 54.18 -17.55
N GLN A 419 -13.37 55.49 -17.26
CA GLN A 419 -12.78 56.07 -16.07
C GLN A 419 -13.79 55.96 -14.94
N ILE A 420 -13.49 55.09 -13.98
CA ILE A 420 -14.28 54.88 -12.76
C ILE A 420 -13.67 55.66 -11.59
N ALA A 421 -14.51 56.09 -10.65
CA ALA A 421 -14.03 56.74 -9.45
C ALA A 421 -13.46 55.66 -8.52
N THR A 422 -12.14 55.63 -8.35
CA THR A 422 -11.50 54.74 -7.37
C THR A 422 -12.03 55.13 -5.97
N LYS A 423 -12.57 54.16 -5.22
CA LYS A 423 -13.23 54.30 -3.90
C LYS A 423 -12.34 54.86 -2.75
N ALA A 424 -11.34 55.69 -3.01
CA ALA A 424 -10.45 56.24 -1.99
C ALA A 424 -11.07 57.39 -1.15
N LYS A 425 -12.31 57.82 -1.39
CA LYS A 425 -12.96 58.93 -0.67
C LYS A 425 -14.49 58.76 -0.57
N VAL A 426 -14.97 57.80 0.21
CA VAL A 426 -16.31 57.88 0.81
C VAL A 426 -16.14 58.01 2.31
N ALA A 427 -16.67 59.09 2.86
CA ALA A 427 -16.46 59.55 4.21
C ALA A 427 -16.87 58.50 5.26
N GLU A 428 -15.91 58.17 6.14
CA GLU A 428 -16.10 57.39 7.34
C GLU A 428 -17.17 58.08 8.22
N LYS A 429 -18.36 57.47 8.35
CA LYS A 429 -19.44 57.97 9.20
C LYS A 429 -19.00 57.78 10.65
N ALA A 430 -18.44 58.82 11.27
CA ALA A 430 -17.89 58.77 12.63
C ALA A 430 -18.97 58.35 13.65
N LEU A 431 -18.78 57.19 14.31
CA LEU A 431 -19.59 56.78 15.44
C LEU A 431 -19.36 57.72 16.64
N ASP A 432 -20.40 57.94 17.45
CA ASP A 432 -20.36 58.85 18.62
C ASP A 432 -19.34 58.39 19.67
N SER A 433 -18.28 59.19 19.85
CA SER A 433 -17.14 58.92 20.72
C SER A 433 -17.47 58.88 22.22
N LYS A 434 -18.66 59.32 22.63
CA LYS A 434 -19.10 59.22 24.03
C LYS A 434 -19.70 57.86 24.38
N THR A 435 -20.09 57.06 23.40
CA THR A 435 -20.78 55.78 23.60
C THR A 435 -20.00 54.56 23.10
N HIS A 436 -19.10 54.74 22.13
CA HIS A 436 -18.28 53.68 21.54
C HIS A 436 -16.81 53.90 21.93
N GLU A 437 -16.30 53.08 22.83
CA GLU A 437 -14.90 53.09 23.22
C GLU A 437 -14.11 52.20 22.25
N LEU A 438 -13.23 52.79 21.43
CA LEU A 438 -12.39 52.03 20.51
C LEU A 438 -11.38 51.19 21.32
N LYS A 439 -11.38 49.87 21.08
CA LYS A 439 -10.50 48.92 21.78
C LYS A 439 -9.41 48.34 20.88
N PHE A 440 -9.70 48.19 19.60
CA PHE A 440 -8.73 47.71 18.63
C PHE A 440 -9.08 48.23 17.24
N ALA A 441 -8.06 48.50 16.42
CA ALA A 441 -8.22 48.94 15.04
C ALA A 441 -7.16 48.24 14.18
N ALA A 442 -7.61 47.66 13.08
CA ALA A 442 -6.78 47.02 12.08
C ALA A 442 -7.13 47.56 10.68
N ALA A 443 -6.33 47.22 9.67
CA ALA A 443 -6.58 47.63 8.28
C ALA A 443 -7.97 47.18 7.78
N ILE A 444 -8.49 46.09 8.34
CA ILE A 444 -9.72 45.44 7.91
C ILE A 444 -10.97 45.84 8.74
N GLY A 445 -10.82 46.63 9.81
CA GLY A 445 -11.94 46.94 10.69
C GLY A 445 -11.56 47.60 12.02
N LYS A 446 -12.58 48.04 12.76
CA LYS A 446 -12.48 48.63 14.10
C LYS A 446 -13.38 47.89 15.08
N LEU A 447 -12.85 47.62 16.28
CA LEU A 447 -13.50 46.94 17.39
C LEU A 447 -13.82 47.94 18.49
N TYR A 448 -15.08 48.05 18.86
CA TYR A 448 -15.58 48.96 19.88
C TYR A 448 -16.21 48.20 21.05
N TYR A 449 -16.03 48.75 22.26
CA TYR A 449 -16.84 48.41 23.43
C TYR A 449 -17.92 49.47 23.62
N VAL A 450 -19.19 49.07 23.55
CA VAL A 450 -20.33 49.99 23.63
C VAL A 450 -20.93 49.94 25.04
N LYS A 451 -20.36 50.75 25.93
CA LYS A 451 -20.65 50.74 27.38
C LYS A 451 -22.13 50.89 27.72
N LYS A 452 -22.89 51.63 26.91
CA LYS A 452 -24.34 51.87 27.14
C LYS A 452 -25.18 50.59 27.06
N TYR A 453 -24.80 49.65 26.19
CA TYR A 453 -25.57 48.45 25.90
C TYR A 453 -24.89 47.16 26.34
N ASP A 454 -23.69 47.29 26.92
CA ASP A 454 -22.83 46.18 27.32
C ASP A 454 -22.65 45.16 26.19
N LEU A 455 -22.10 45.64 25.06
CA LEU A 455 -21.84 44.83 23.87
C LEU A 455 -20.49 45.16 23.24
N VAL A 456 -19.97 44.19 22.49
CA VAL A 456 -18.84 44.36 21.57
C VAL A 456 -19.39 44.62 20.17
N GLU A 457 -18.91 45.65 19.50
CA GLU A 457 -19.29 45.99 18.12
C GLU A 457 -18.06 45.96 17.22
N ILE A 458 -18.15 45.22 16.12
CA ILE A 458 -17.16 45.25 15.04
C ILE A 458 -17.76 45.96 13.84
N VAL A 459 -17.04 46.96 13.37
CA VAL A 459 -17.32 47.67 12.12
C VAL A 459 -16.20 47.33 11.14
N TRP A 460 -16.54 46.57 10.10
CA TRP A 460 -15.58 46.14 9.09
C TRP A 460 -15.34 47.24 8.04
N THR A 461 -14.15 47.24 7.45
CA THR A 461 -13.82 48.04 6.26
C THR A 461 -13.94 47.17 5.00
N GLU A 462 -13.83 47.77 3.81
CA GLU A 462 -13.89 47.04 2.52
C GLU A 462 -12.65 46.15 2.25
N ASN A 463 -11.62 46.25 3.09
CA ASN A 463 -10.39 45.48 2.94
C ASN A 463 -10.53 44.17 3.72
N PHE A 464 -10.86 43.06 3.04
CA PHE A 464 -10.81 41.74 3.67
C PHE A 464 -9.39 41.15 3.60
N SER A 465 -8.91 40.60 4.72
CA SER A 465 -7.78 39.68 4.73
C SER A 465 -8.07 38.56 5.73
N TYR A 466 -7.74 37.32 5.38
CA TYR A 466 -8.02 36.18 6.25
C TYR A 466 -7.31 36.30 7.60
N GLU A 467 -6.03 36.70 7.60
CA GLU A 467 -5.28 36.91 8.84
C GLU A 467 -5.86 38.02 9.71
N GLY A 468 -6.20 39.16 9.12
CA GLY A 468 -6.83 40.25 9.86
C GLY A 468 -8.19 39.84 10.42
N TYR A 469 -8.96 39.04 9.66
CA TYR A 469 -10.30 38.61 10.05
C TYR A 469 -10.24 37.72 11.28
N ARG A 470 -9.29 36.77 11.31
CA ARG A 470 -8.99 35.96 12.50
C ARG A 470 -8.57 36.84 13.68
N GLU A 471 -7.64 37.76 13.47
CA GLU A 471 -7.14 38.65 14.52
C GLU A 471 -8.27 39.50 15.14
N MET A 472 -9.12 40.11 14.31
CA MET A 472 -10.26 40.92 14.76
C MET A 472 -11.26 40.11 15.60
N LEU A 473 -11.57 38.88 15.17
CA LEU A 473 -12.49 37.99 15.89
C LEU A 473 -11.89 37.46 17.19
N GLU A 474 -10.59 37.18 17.22
CA GLU A 474 -9.91 36.76 18.45
C GLU A 474 -9.80 37.91 19.45
N LYS A 475 -9.42 39.11 19.00
CA LYS A 475 -9.37 40.33 19.83
C LYS A 475 -10.74 40.69 20.39
N GLY A 476 -11.79 40.54 19.60
CA GLY A 476 -13.17 40.72 20.08
C GLY A 476 -13.53 39.72 21.18
N LEU A 477 -13.10 38.47 21.06
CA LEU A 477 -13.39 37.44 22.06
C LEU A 477 -12.57 37.61 23.35
N GLU A 478 -11.33 38.09 23.25
CA GLU A 478 -10.55 38.53 24.41
C GLU A 478 -11.29 39.62 25.18
N LEU A 479 -11.81 40.63 24.47
CA LEU A 479 -12.56 41.73 25.06
C LEU A 479 -13.86 41.25 25.73
N VAL A 480 -14.57 40.30 25.11
CA VAL A 480 -15.74 39.64 25.70
C VAL A 480 -15.40 38.99 27.05
N LYS A 481 -14.27 38.30 27.15
CA LYS A 481 -13.82 37.65 28.39
C LYS A 481 -13.38 38.67 29.44
N GLU A 482 -12.63 39.69 29.04
CA GLU A 482 -12.10 40.73 29.93
C GLU A 482 -13.25 41.55 30.58
N LYS A 483 -14.25 41.91 29.78
CA LYS A 483 -15.36 42.78 30.22
C LYS A 483 -16.62 42.01 30.61
N GLN A 484 -16.62 40.68 30.52
CA GLN A 484 -17.78 39.81 30.80
C GLN A 484 -19.01 40.15 29.96
N VAL A 485 -18.78 40.51 28.69
CA VAL A 485 -19.83 40.98 27.78
C VAL A 485 -20.66 39.82 27.27
N THR A 486 -21.98 39.99 27.24
CA THR A 486 -22.92 38.93 26.82
C THR A 486 -23.44 39.10 25.38
N LYS A 487 -23.10 40.21 24.71
CA LYS A 487 -23.67 40.61 23.42
C LYS A 487 -22.60 41.02 22.41
N TRP A 488 -22.78 40.62 21.16
CA TRP A 488 -21.88 40.95 20.06
C TRP A 488 -22.66 41.43 18.84
N MET A 489 -22.23 42.53 18.26
CA MET A 489 -22.73 43.04 16.99
C MET A 489 -21.62 43.02 15.94
N ALA A 490 -21.84 42.33 14.83
CA ALA A 490 -20.92 42.29 13.70
C ALA A 490 -21.59 42.95 12.49
N ASP A 491 -21.15 44.15 12.13
CA ASP A 491 -21.70 44.87 10.99
C ASP A 491 -20.93 44.55 9.71
N THR A 492 -21.33 43.45 9.04
CA THR A 492 -20.65 42.93 7.85
C THR A 492 -21.01 43.65 6.56
N SER A 493 -21.77 44.74 6.63
CA SER A 493 -22.26 45.47 5.43
C SER A 493 -21.16 45.91 4.49
N ASN A 494 -19.95 46.16 5.01
CA ASN A 494 -18.80 46.65 4.23
C ASN A 494 -17.80 45.56 3.87
N MET A 495 -17.87 44.35 4.47
CA MET A 495 -16.86 43.30 4.31
C MET A 495 -17.14 42.36 3.12
N GLY A 496 -18.41 42.25 2.69
CA GLY A 496 -18.83 41.29 1.68
C GLY A 496 -18.87 39.83 2.20
N ILE A 497 -18.81 38.86 1.28
CA ILE A 497 -18.86 37.43 1.60
C ILE A 497 -17.48 36.94 2.06
N VAL A 498 -17.44 36.24 3.19
CA VAL A 498 -16.22 35.65 3.77
C VAL A 498 -15.81 34.40 2.97
N SER A 499 -14.50 34.17 2.80
CA SER A 499 -14.01 32.98 2.11
C SER A 499 -14.46 31.67 2.79
N ALA A 500 -14.58 30.59 2.01
CA ALA A 500 -14.98 29.29 2.54
C ALA A 500 -14.03 28.79 3.65
N GLU A 501 -12.72 29.00 3.48
CA GLU A 501 -11.71 28.67 4.49
C GLU A 501 -11.94 29.43 5.81
N ALA A 502 -12.21 30.72 5.73
CA ALA A 502 -12.47 31.55 6.91
C ALA A 502 -13.78 31.15 7.60
N GLN A 503 -14.80 30.77 6.83
CA GLN A 503 -16.05 30.25 7.40
C GLN A 503 -15.85 28.91 8.10
N THR A 504 -15.06 28.00 7.52
CA THR A 504 -14.68 26.72 8.15
C THR A 504 -13.95 26.96 9.46
N TRP A 505 -12.96 27.86 9.47
CA TRP A 505 -12.24 28.22 10.70
C TRP A 505 -13.16 28.82 11.78
N VAL A 506 -14.10 29.69 11.39
CA VAL A 506 -15.07 30.25 12.34
C VAL A 506 -15.91 29.15 12.97
N ASN A 507 -16.39 28.20 12.18
CA ASN A 507 -17.23 27.11 12.66
C ASN A 507 -16.47 26.11 13.55
N GLU A 508 -15.27 25.72 13.13
CA GLU A 508 -14.51 24.66 13.79
C GLU A 508 -13.63 25.16 14.95
N THR A 509 -13.20 26.43 14.91
CA THR A 509 -12.24 26.97 15.87
C THR A 509 -12.81 28.12 16.69
N TRP A 510 -13.39 29.15 16.07
CA TRP A 510 -13.82 30.36 16.78
C TRP A 510 -15.11 30.13 17.59
N PHE A 511 -16.15 29.52 17.01
CA PHE A 511 -17.42 29.27 17.68
C PHE A 511 -17.28 28.42 18.96
N PRO A 512 -16.49 27.33 18.99
CA PRO A 512 -16.22 26.60 20.23
C PRO A 512 -15.61 27.48 21.33
N LYS A 513 -14.67 28.38 20.99
CA LYS A 513 -14.11 29.35 21.94
C LYS A 513 -15.16 30.38 22.39
N ALA A 514 -16.06 30.78 21.50
CA ALA A 514 -17.13 31.74 21.79
C ALA A 514 -18.19 31.18 22.74
N ILE A 515 -18.62 29.93 22.54
CA ILE A 515 -19.59 29.22 23.39
C ILE A 515 -19.07 29.07 24.84
N ALA A 516 -17.75 28.89 24.99
CA ALA A 516 -17.07 28.82 26.28
C ALA A 516 -16.85 30.19 26.95
N SER A 517 -17.28 31.29 26.32
CA SER A 517 -17.18 32.65 26.86
C SER A 517 -18.50 33.12 27.49
N PRO A 518 -18.52 34.30 28.14
CA PRO A 518 -19.75 34.93 28.62
C PRO A 518 -20.78 35.30 27.53
N LEU A 519 -20.42 35.19 26.25
CA LEU A 519 -21.26 35.57 25.13
C LEU A 519 -22.57 34.77 25.06
N LYS A 520 -23.69 35.45 24.78
CA LYS A 520 -25.05 34.87 24.72
C LYS A 520 -25.84 35.26 23.49
N LYS A 521 -25.64 36.47 22.95
CA LYS A 521 -26.36 36.94 21.76
C LYS A 521 -25.40 37.54 20.74
N ILE A 522 -25.55 37.16 19.47
CA ILE A 522 -24.81 37.72 18.33
C ILE A 522 -25.79 38.20 17.27
N ALA A 523 -25.68 39.46 16.87
CA ALA A 523 -26.38 39.99 15.70
C ALA A 523 -25.38 40.27 14.58
N ILE A 524 -25.65 39.74 13.40
CA ILE A 524 -24.86 39.95 12.19
C ILE A 524 -25.69 40.81 11.22
N VAL A 525 -25.15 41.96 10.83
CA VAL A 525 -25.81 42.85 9.86
C VAL A 525 -25.36 42.44 8.46
N ILE A 526 -26.32 42.04 7.63
CA ILE A 526 -26.11 41.64 6.24
C ILE A 526 -26.97 42.55 5.35
N PRO A 527 -26.44 43.13 4.26
CA PRO A 527 -27.22 43.98 3.36
C PRO A 527 -28.45 43.24 2.83
N GLN A 528 -29.58 43.95 2.75
CA GLN A 528 -30.86 43.34 2.38
C GLN A 528 -30.86 42.72 0.97
N SER A 529 -30.06 43.26 0.04
CA SER A 529 -29.83 42.66 -1.29
C SER A 529 -29.24 41.25 -1.20
N VAL A 530 -28.26 41.05 -0.30
CA VAL A 530 -27.56 39.79 -0.08
C VAL A 530 -28.46 38.77 0.64
N LEU A 531 -29.24 39.22 1.63
CA LEU A 531 -30.24 38.38 2.31
C LEU A 531 -31.27 37.79 1.33
N SER A 532 -31.74 38.61 0.37
CA SER A 532 -32.71 38.17 -0.64
C SER A 532 -32.13 37.24 -1.71
N GLU A 533 -30.90 37.48 -2.17
CA GLU A 533 -30.27 36.65 -3.21
C GLU A 533 -29.83 35.28 -2.69
N LEU A 534 -29.32 35.22 -1.45
CA LEU A 534 -28.76 33.98 -0.87
C LEU A 534 -29.78 33.18 -0.02
N SER A 535 -31.04 33.62 0.04
CA SER A 535 -32.10 32.98 0.85
C SER A 535 -31.70 32.74 2.32
N ILE A 536 -30.91 33.64 2.89
CA ILE A 536 -30.41 33.53 4.27
C ILE A 536 -31.56 33.87 5.23
N ASP A 537 -31.89 32.95 6.14
CA ASP A 537 -32.98 33.14 7.11
C ASP A 537 -32.65 34.27 8.11
N THR A 538 -33.66 35.09 8.39
CA THR A 538 -33.62 36.18 9.39
C THR A 538 -34.15 35.72 10.76
N LYS A 539 -34.59 34.48 10.88
CA LYS A 539 -34.95 33.87 12.18
C LYS A 539 -33.71 33.66 13.05
N SER A 540 -33.90 33.81 14.35
CA SER A 540 -32.85 33.51 15.33
C SER A 540 -32.47 32.03 15.29
N MET A 541 -31.18 31.75 15.17
CA MET A 541 -30.57 30.42 15.21
C MET A 541 -29.89 30.22 16.57
N LYS A 542 -29.79 28.97 17.03
CA LYS A 542 -29.06 28.62 18.27
C LYS A 542 -27.80 27.82 17.95
N ALA A 543 -26.66 28.28 18.45
CA ALA A 543 -25.40 27.55 18.41
C ALA A 543 -24.89 27.36 19.85
N GLY A 544 -25.14 26.18 20.42
CA GLY A 544 -24.85 25.91 21.83
C GLY A 544 -25.69 26.80 22.76
N ASN A 545 -25.02 27.66 23.53
CA ASN A 545 -25.64 28.61 24.46
C ASN A 545 -25.73 30.06 23.90
N ILE A 546 -25.44 30.24 22.61
CA ILE A 546 -25.48 31.52 21.91
C ILE A 546 -26.68 31.56 20.96
N ASP A 547 -27.49 32.61 21.07
CA ASP A 547 -28.50 32.99 20.09
C ASP A 547 -27.85 33.87 19.01
N LEU A 548 -28.06 33.53 17.73
CA LEU A 548 -27.54 34.25 16.57
C LEU A 548 -28.70 34.77 15.72
N ILE A 549 -28.63 35.98 15.20
CA ILE A 549 -29.59 36.49 14.21
C ILE A 549 -28.88 37.24 13.07
N ASN A 550 -29.42 37.09 11.86
CA ASN A 550 -29.05 37.92 10.71
C ASN A 550 -30.08 39.06 10.57
N THR A 551 -29.62 40.30 10.51
CA THR A 551 -30.48 41.49 10.45
C THR A 551 -30.18 42.35 9.23
N PRO A 552 -31.20 42.99 8.61
CA PRO A 552 -31.01 43.80 7.41
C PRO A 552 -30.38 45.16 7.68
N SER A 553 -30.39 45.62 8.94
CA SER A 553 -29.81 46.89 9.36
C SER A 553 -29.19 46.80 10.75
N ARG A 554 -28.20 47.65 11.00
CA ARG A 554 -27.59 47.83 12.32
C ARG A 554 -28.60 48.19 13.42
N GLU A 555 -29.62 48.98 13.08
CA GLU A 555 -30.66 49.38 14.02
C GLU A 555 -31.52 48.19 14.48
N ASP A 556 -31.83 47.28 13.57
CA ASP A 556 -32.60 46.07 13.87
C ASP A 556 -31.77 45.07 14.70
N GLY A 557 -30.49 44.91 14.37
CA GLY A 557 -29.54 44.13 15.18
C GLY A 557 -29.45 44.66 16.62
N MET A 558 -29.32 45.97 16.78
CA MET A 558 -29.31 46.62 18.09
C MET A 558 -30.62 46.43 18.88
N ARG A 559 -31.79 46.55 18.23
CA ARG A 559 -33.09 46.29 18.88
C ARG A 559 -33.19 44.85 19.37
N TRP A 560 -32.72 43.89 18.59
CA TRP A 560 -32.76 42.49 18.98
C TRP A 560 -31.79 42.19 20.14
N LEU A 561 -30.55 42.68 20.08
CA LEU A 561 -29.56 42.53 21.16
C LEU A 561 -30.02 43.17 22.48
N THR A 562 -30.82 44.23 22.41
CA THR A 562 -31.33 44.95 23.60
C THR A 562 -32.71 44.48 24.07
N SER A 563 -33.39 43.63 23.30
CA SER A 563 -34.63 42.97 23.72
C SER A 563 -34.39 42.01 24.90
N LYS A 564 -35.30 42.06 25.89
CA LYS A 564 -35.23 41.26 27.12
C LYS A 564 -35.33 39.77 26.85
#